data_AF-A0A7V6GNW0-F1
#
_entry.id   AF-A0A7V6GNW0-F1
#
_cell.length_a   1.000
_cell.length_b   1.000
_cell.length_c   1.000
_cell.angle_alpha   90.00
_cell.angle_beta   90.00
_cell.angle_gamma   90.00
#
_symmetry.space_group_name_H-M   'P 1'
#
loop_
_entity.id
_entity.type
_entity.pdbx_description
1 polymer ?
#
loop_
_entity_poly.entity_id
_entity_poly.type
_entity_poly.pdbx_seq_one_letter_code
_entity_poly.pdbx_strand_id
1 'polypeptide(L)' 'MQPIAVLIGGTDAGEFGKIGVEATTIMGMPCTNDSRSAVYHTPKDTVDKVSKDAVAAKANIFHQFIIQKYNE' A
#
# COMPACT_ATOMS: atom_id res chain seq x y z
N MET A 1 -11.67 6.96 2.15
CA MET A 1 -10.19 7.07 2.11
C MET A 1 -9.73 7.84 3.33
N GLN A 2 -8.63 7.43 3.96
CA GLN A 2 -8.02 8.18 5.06
C GLN A 2 -6.99 9.18 4.51
N PRO A 3 -6.81 10.36 5.11
CA PRO A 3 -5.74 11.27 4.74
C PRO A 3 -4.36 10.58 4.90
N ILE A 4 -3.47 10.78 3.93
CA ILE A 4 -2.08 10.30 4.02
C ILE A 4 -1.32 11.27 4.93
N ALA A 5 -0.79 10.78 6.05
CA ALA A 5 0.03 11.61 6.92
C ALA A 5 1.39 11.95 6.28
N VAL A 6 1.98 13.06 6.72
CA VAL A 6 3.30 13.53 6.28
C VAL A 6 4.34 12.42 6.50
N LEU A 7 5.22 12.19 5.52
CA LEU A 7 6.25 11.13 5.46
C LEU A 7 5.73 9.68 5.30
N ILE A 8 4.44 9.47 5.03
CA ILE A 8 3.89 8.13 4.72
C ILE A 8 3.99 7.78 3.22
N GLY A 9 4.23 8.76 2.34
CA GLY A 9 4.38 8.57 0.90
C GLY A 9 5.75 8.06 0.42
N GLY A 10 6.62 7.60 1.34
CA GLY A 10 7.95 7.08 1.02
C GLY A 10 7.93 5.67 0.43
N THR A 11 7.19 5.48 -0.66
CA THR A 11 7.14 4.24 -1.43
C THR A 11 7.71 4.47 -2.82
N ASP A 12 7.94 3.39 -3.59
CA ASP A 12 8.49 3.51 -4.94
C ASP A 12 7.61 4.36 -5.86
N ALA A 13 6.29 4.39 -5.66
CA ALA A 13 5.37 5.26 -6.41
C ALA A 13 5.71 6.76 -6.26
N GLY A 14 6.22 7.17 -5.10
CA GLY A 14 6.70 8.53 -4.89
C GLY A 14 7.93 8.87 -5.75
N GLU A 15 8.82 7.91 -5.96
CA GLU A 15 9.99 8.09 -6.84
C GLU A 15 9.59 8.18 -8.32
N PHE A 16 8.62 7.39 -8.77
CA PHE A 16 8.04 7.52 -10.13
C PHE A 16 7.40 8.90 -10.35
N GLY A 17 6.73 9.44 -9.33
CA GLY A 17 6.14 10.78 -9.41
C GLY A 17 7.15 11.89 -9.70
N LYS A 18 8.42 11.75 -9.24
CA LYS A 18 9.48 12.75 -9.49
C LYS A 18 9.86 12.87 -10.97
N ILE A 19 9.65 11.81 -11.74
CA ILE A 19 9.93 11.78 -13.19
C ILE A 19 8.65 11.89 -14.04
N GLY A 20 7.52 12.23 -13.42
CA GLY A 20 6.24 12.40 -14.12
C GLY A 20 5.58 11.10 -14.56
N VAL A 21 5.97 9.96 -13.99
CA VAL A 21 5.32 8.67 -14.26
C VAL A 21 4.15 8.48 -13.30
N GLU A 22 2.97 8.20 -13.84
CA GLU A 22 1.80 7.87 -13.03
C GLU A 22 2.00 6.53 -12.34
N ALA A 23 2.08 6.56 -11.01
CA ALA A 23 2.21 5.38 -10.16
C ALA A 23 1.38 5.56 -8.89
N THR A 24 0.94 4.44 -8.33
CA THR A 24 0.18 4.43 -7.08
C THR A 24 0.67 3.32 -6.16
N THR A 25 0.30 3.40 -4.89
CA THR A 25 0.60 2.38 -3.88
C THR A 25 -0.69 1.91 -3.22
N ILE A 26 -0.83 0.59 -3.09
CA ILE A 26 -1.91 -0.03 -2.33
C ILE A 26 -1.33 -0.53 -1.00
N MET A 27 -1.82 0.00 0.12
CA MET A 27 -1.32 -0.31 1.45
C MET A 27 -2.40 -0.91 2.34
N GLY A 28 -2.05 -1.96 3.09
CA GLY A 28 -2.97 -2.68 3.98
C GLY A 28 -2.77 -2.34 5.46
N MET A 29 -2.33 -1.12 5.75
CA MET A 29 -2.14 -0.61 7.12
C MET A 29 -2.57 0.85 7.19
N PRO A 30 -2.93 1.37 8.37
CA PRO A 30 -3.27 2.78 8.53
C PRO A 30 -2.08 3.67 8.17
N CYS A 31 -2.34 4.71 7.37
CA CYS A 31 -1.37 5.72 6.94
C CYS A 31 -1.42 6.96 7.86
N THR A 32 -1.42 6.74 9.17
CA THR A 32 -1.48 7.80 10.19
C THR A 32 -0.16 7.90 10.95
N ASN A 33 0.12 9.06 11.54
CA ASN A 33 1.27 9.20 12.45
C ASN A 33 0.97 8.66 13.85
N ASP A 34 -0.31 8.59 14.23
CA ASP A 34 -0.75 8.17 15.57
C ASP A 34 -0.98 6.66 15.70
N SER A 35 -1.08 5.92 14.58
CA SER A 35 -1.45 4.50 14.57
C SER A 35 -0.86 3.71 13.40
N ARG A 36 0.46 3.78 13.19
CA ARG A 36 1.16 2.82 12.32
C ARG A 36 0.96 1.39 12.84
N SER A 37 1.04 0.38 11.97
CA SER A 37 1.04 -1.02 12.41
C SER A 37 2.06 -1.20 13.52
N ALA A 38 1.62 -1.68 14.69
CA ALA A 38 2.44 -1.76 15.89
C ALA A 38 3.68 -2.66 15.75
N VAL A 39 3.75 -3.44 14.67
CA VAL A 39 4.87 -4.35 14.39
C VAL A 39 5.76 -3.89 13.23
N TYR A 40 5.37 -2.85 12.48
CA TYR A 40 6.14 -2.34 11.35
C TYR A 40 7.55 -1.90 11.79
N HIS A 41 8.58 -2.31 11.02
CA HIS A 41 10.01 -2.07 11.35
C HIS A 41 10.46 -2.71 12.68
N THR A 42 9.84 -3.82 13.07
CA THR A 42 10.26 -4.60 14.25
C THR A 42 10.43 -6.08 13.91
N PRO A 43 11.18 -6.85 14.72
CA PRO A 43 11.24 -8.32 14.59
C PRO A 43 9.89 -9.02 14.78
N LYS A 44 8.84 -8.31 15.24
CA LYS A 44 7.48 -8.85 15.40
C LYS A 44 6.66 -8.75 14.11
N ASP A 45 7.23 -8.22 13.02
CA ASP A 45 6.61 -8.21 11.70
C ASP A 45 6.65 -9.62 11.08
N THR A 46 5.74 -10.47 11.55
CA THR A 46 5.68 -11.89 11.24
C THR A 46 4.36 -12.23 10.56
N VAL A 47 4.31 -13.38 9.86
CA VAL A 47 3.14 -13.79 9.05
C VAL A 47 1.85 -13.86 9.85
N ASP A 48 1.91 -14.20 11.15
CA ASP A 48 0.75 -14.22 12.04
C ASP A 48 0.13 -12.85 12.30
N LYS A 49 0.85 -11.76 11.99
CA LYS A 49 0.35 -10.37 12.06
C LYS A 49 -0.28 -9.89 10.75
N VAL A 50 -0.22 -10.69 9.69
CA VAL A 50 -0.76 -10.36 8.37
C VAL A 50 -2.22 -10.76 8.28
N SER A 51 -3.09 -9.81 7.92
CA SER A 51 -4.49 -10.11 7.59
C SER A 51 -4.60 -10.81 6.24
N LYS A 52 -5.11 -12.04 6.23
CA LYS A 52 -5.38 -12.81 5.00
C LYS A 52 -6.40 -12.11 4.11
N ASP A 53 -7.45 -11.53 4.71
CA ASP A 53 -8.49 -10.81 3.97
C ASP A 53 -7.92 -9.58 3.28
N ALA A 54 -7.02 -8.84 3.94
CA ALA A 54 -6.35 -7.70 3.33
C ALA A 54 -5.44 -8.13 2.16
N VAL A 55 -4.77 -9.29 2.26
CA VAL A 55 -3.97 -9.83 1.15
C VAL A 55 -4.86 -10.21 -0.03
N ALA A 56 -5.95 -10.96 0.22
CA ALA A 56 -6.88 -11.40 -0.83
C ALA A 56 -7.54 -10.20 -1.53
N ALA A 57 -8.02 -9.21 -0.77
CA ALA A 57 -8.61 -8.00 -1.31
C ALA A 57 -7.63 -7.21 -2.18
N LYS A 58 -6.37 -7.04 -1.74
CA LYS A 58 -5.33 -6.35 -2.51
C LYS A 58 -4.97 -7.08 -3.79
N ALA A 59 -4.83 -8.40 -3.74
CA ALA A 59 -4.57 -9.22 -4.92
C ALA A 59 -5.69 -9.08 -5.96
N ASN A 60 -6.96 -9.08 -5.51
CA ASN A 60 -8.09 -8.86 -6.39
C ASN A 60 -8.10 -7.46 -7.01
N ILE A 61 -7.88 -6.40 -6.22
CA ILE A 61 -7.79 -5.01 -6.73
C ILE A 61 -6.70 -4.89 -7.78
N PHE A 62 -5.51 -5.43 -7.50
CA PHE A 62 -4.38 -5.40 -8.42
C PHE A 62 -4.69 -6.14 -9.73
N HIS A 63 -5.28 -7.33 -9.64
CA HIS A 63 -5.68 -8.10 -10.81
C HIS A 63 -6.70 -7.35 -11.68
N GLN A 64 -7.77 -6.83 -11.07
CA GLN A 64 -8.79 -6.06 -11.79
C GLN A 64 -8.21 -4.81 -12.44
N PHE A 65 -7.31 -4.10 -11.75
CA PHE A 65 -6.63 -2.93 -12.29
C PHE A 65 -5.81 -3.28 -13.55
N ILE A 66 -5.04 -4.36 -13.53
CA ILE A 66 -4.27 -4.81 -14.70
C ILE A 66 -5.19 -5.17 -15.86
N ILE A 67 -6.25 -5.95 -15.59
CA ILE A 67 -7.18 -6.38 -16.65
C ILE A 67 -7.88 -5.16 -17.28
N GLN A 68 -8.30 -4.19 -16.48
CA GLN A 68 -8.89 -2.95 -16.98
C GLN A 68 -7.87 -2.19 -17.85
N LYS A 69 -6.64 -2.00 -17.36
CA LYS A 69 -5.57 -1.30 -18.09
C LYS A 69 -5.14 -2.00 -19.37
N TYR A 70 -5.19 -3.32 -19.43
CA TYR A 70 -4.84 -4.08 -20.63
C TYR A 70 -5.92 -4.00 -21.72
N ASN A 71 -7.18 -3.79 -21.33
CA ASN A 71 -8.31 -3.70 -22.24
C ASN A 71 -8.65 -2.26 -22.67
N GLU A 72 -7.97 -1.26 -22.10
CA GLU A 72 -7.94 0.14 -22.59
C GLU A 72 -7.09 0.26 -23.85
#